data_AF-A0A8T0IPM1-F1
#
_entry.id   AF-A0A8T0IPM1-F1
#
_cell.length_a   1.000
_cell.length_b   1.000
_cell.length_c   1.000
_cell.angle_alpha   90.00
_cell.angle_beta   90.00
_cell.angle_gamma   90.00
#
_symmetry.space_group_name_H-M   'P 1'
#
loop_
_entity.id
_entity.type
_entity.pdbx_description
1 polymer ?
#
loop_
_entity_poly.entity_id
_entity_poly.type
_entity_poly.pdbx_seq_one_letter_code
_entity_poly.pdbx_strand_id
1 'polypeptide(L)'
;MQESLIGFSRFLQENAIKKKRAEKKSQDEIRTRLEKEQEIIVVEDALRKLEDRRTVVLVQLERMMMYQKYLEGVLEKATQFHELHDLMLRHATLEASQKELKRHIADCEGEMEKLRQELQQYLKNSANNILTLNNDVSITRQIYERKRLQTADLQKNIDSMLETSAARTLARSQVCMAAENLFYRIDKASIIARPVQDNPIKNLDMAADFITDLAFIQKAYRLELAKKQTPTPRGG
;
A
#
# COMPACT_ATOMS: atom_id res chain seq x y z
N MET A 1 107.83 83.91 16.29
CA MET A 1 106.83 83.40 15.33
C MET A 1 106.23 82.05 15.73
N GLN A 2 106.96 81.14 16.38
CA GLN A 2 106.43 79.82 16.79
C GLN A 2 105.40 79.88 17.93
N GLU A 3 105.59 80.73 18.94
CA GLU A 3 104.67 80.82 20.11
C GLU A 3 103.27 81.35 19.73
N SER A 4 103.19 82.35 18.84
CA SER A 4 101.92 82.87 18.33
C SER A 4 101.16 81.82 17.50
N LEU A 5 101.89 80.93 16.81
CA LEU A 5 101.32 79.81 16.05
C LEU A 5 100.76 78.72 16.97
N ILE A 6 101.44 78.42 18.07
CA ILE A 6 100.96 77.46 19.08
C ILE A 6 99.72 77.99 19.80
N GLY A 7 99.70 79.28 20.17
CA GLY A 7 98.54 79.93 20.78
C GLY A 7 97.32 79.97 19.85
N PHE A 8 97.53 80.28 18.56
CA PHE A 8 96.48 80.24 17.54
C PHE A 8 95.95 78.81 17.31
N SER A 9 96.83 77.82 17.29
CA SER A 9 96.44 76.39 17.17
C SER A 9 95.59 75.94 18.37
N ARG A 10 95.97 76.33 19.60
CA ARG A 10 95.18 76.05 20.81
C ARG A 10 93.81 76.73 20.77
N PHE A 11 93.74 78.00 20.37
CA PHE A 11 92.48 78.72 20.22
C PHE A 11 91.56 78.07 19.17
N LEU A 12 92.11 77.67 18.02
CA LEU A 12 91.37 76.94 16.98
C LEU A 12 90.83 75.61 17.52
N GLN A 13 91.62 74.88 18.31
CA GLN A 13 91.21 73.61 18.92
C GLN A 13 90.10 73.81 19.97
N GLU A 14 90.21 74.81 20.85
CA GLU A 14 89.18 75.16 21.82
C GLU A 14 87.89 75.66 21.16
N ASN A 15 88.00 76.48 20.11
CA ASN A 15 86.86 76.94 19.34
C ASN A 15 86.17 75.76 18.61
N ALA A 16 86.95 74.85 18.02
CA ALA A 16 86.44 73.62 17.44
C ALA A 16 85.70 72.74 18.47
N ILE A 17 86.21 72.64 19.70
CA ILE A 17 85.54 71.93 20.80
C ILE A 17 84.22 72.62 21.19
N LYS A 18 84.21 73.95 21.33
CA LYS A 18 83.00 74.73 21.65
C LYS A 18 81.95 74.60 20.55
N LYS A 19 82.36 74.70 19.27
CA LYS A 19 81.52 74.47 18.09
C LYS A 19 80.92 73.07 18.12
N LYS A 20 81.73 72.03 18.32
CA LYS A 20 81.27 70.63 18.41
C LYS A 20 80.28 70.41 19.57
N ARG A 21 80.50 71.04 20.73
CA ARG A 21 79.58 70.95 21.87
C ARG A 21 78.25 71.67 21.58
N ALA A 22 78.29 72.85 20.96
CA ALA A 22 77.10 73.58 20.56
C ALA A 22 76.31 72.82 19.48
N GLU A 23 76.99 72.24 18.50
CA GLU A 23 76.39 71.38 17.46
C GLU A 23 75.73 70.15 18.09
N LYS A 24 76.40 69.46 19.03
CA LYS A 24 75.81 68.32 19.74
C LYS A 24 74.57 68.72 20.54
N LYS A 25 74.63 69.83 21.27
CA LYS A 25 73.48 70.33 22.06
C LYS A 25 72.29 70.66 21.15
N SER A 26 72.55 71.31 20.02
CA SER A 26 71.53 71.60 19.00
C SER A 26 70.92 70.32 18.42
N GLN A 27 71.75 69.31 18.12
CA GLN A 27 71.27 68.01 17.63
C GLN A 27 70.41 67.28 18.68
N ASP A 28 70.83 67.28 19.95
CA ASP A 28 70.08 66.68 21.05
C ASP A 28 68.73 67.40 21.25
N GLU A 29 68.70 68.75 21.22
CA GLU A 29 67.47 69.55 21.30
C GLU A 29 66.52 69.27 20.12
N ILE A 30 67.04 69.18 18.89
CA ILE A 30 66.24 68.82 17.70
C ILE A 30 65.66 67.42 17.86
N ARG A 31 66.47 66.46 18.32
CA ARG A 31 66.02 65.08 18.53
C ARG A 31 64.90 65.00 19.57
N THR A 32 65.08 65.64 20.73
CA THR A 32 64.05 65.66 21.77
C THR A 32 62.78 66.35 21.28
N ARG A 33 62.90 67.42 20.48
CA ARG A 33 61.73 68.08 19.87
C ARG A 33 60.97 67.12 18.96
N LEU A 34 61.66 66.39 18.07
CA LEU A 34 61.05 65.42 17.17
C LEU A 34 60.39 64.25 17.92
N GLU A 35 61.03 63.74 18.98
CA GLU A 35 60.44 62.71 19.84
C GLU A 35 59.13 63.21 20.49
N LYS A 36 59.12 64.46 20.98
CA LYS A 36 57.93 65.07 21.59
C LYS A 36 56.84 65.40 20.56
N GLU A 37 57.18 65.86 19.38
CA GLU A 37 56.23 66.06 18.27
C GLU A 37 55.55 64.74 17.89
N GLN A 38 56.29 63.63 17.86
CA GLN A 38 55.72 62.30 17.61
C GLN A 38 54.78 61.85 18.74
N GLU A 39 55.17 62.06 20.01
CA GLU A 39 54.30 61.78 21.16
C GLU A 39 53.00 62.59 21.10
N ILE A 40 53.08 63.87 20.73
CA ILE A 40 51.90 64.75 20.57
C ILE A 40 50.95 64.17 19.52
N ILE A 41 51.45 63.79 18.34
CA ILE A 41 50.63 63.21 17.28
C ILE A 41 49.90 61.95 17.76
N VAL A 42 50.60 61.07 18.50
CA VAL A 42 50.01 59.83 19.02
C VAL A 42 48.93 60.12 20.05
N VAL A 43 49.17 61.07 20.96
CA VAL A 43 48.18 61.45 21.98
C VAL A 43 46.99 62.16 21.37
N GLU A 44 47.18 63.03 20.39
CA GLU A 44 46.11 63.73 19.66
C GLU A 44 45.23 62.74 18.89
N ASP A 45 45.81 61.76 18.20
CA ASP A 45 45.05 60.70 17.52
C ASP A 45 44.25 59.84 18.51
N ALA A 46 44.84 59.51 19.67
CA ALA A 46 44.14 58.78 20.73
C ALA A 46 42.98 59.60 21.34
N LEU A 47 43.20 60.90 21.57
CA LEU A 47 42.18 61.82 22.06
C LEU A 47 41.02 61.90 21.07
N ARG A 48 41.31 62.06 19.78
CA ARG A 48 40.30 62.14 18.72
C ARG A 48 39.44 60.87 18.67
N LYS A 49 40.06 59.69 18.74
CA LYS A 49 39.33 58.40 18.79
C LYS A 49 38.43 58.27 20.02
N LEU A 50 38.87 58.80 21.17
CA LEU A 50 38.08 58.81 22.40
C LEU A 50 36.89 59.77 22.28
N GLU A 51 37.08 60.95 21.67
CA GLU A 51 36.00 61.91 21.41
C GLU A 51 34.95 61.35 20.44
N ASP A 52 35.38 60.68 19.37
CA ASP A 52 34.47 60.02 18.43
C ASP A 52 33.65 58.93 19.14
N ARG A 53 34.31 58.07 19.93
CA ARG A 53 33.63 57.04 20.74
C ARG A 53 32.65 57.65 21.72
N ARG A 54 33.06 58.71 22.44
CA ARG A 54 32.19 59.43 23.37
C ARG A 54 30.94 59.93 22.66
N THR A 55 31.10 60.52 21.49
CA THR A 55 29.98 61.06 20.69
C THR A 55 29.00 59.94 20.30
N VAL A 56 29.50 58.81 19.82
CA VAL A 56 28.66 57.63 19.50
C VAL A 56 27.91 57.12 20.72
N VAL A 57 28.59 57.01 21.87
CA VAL A 57 27.97 56.53 23.11
C VAL A 57 26.90 57.50 23.62
N LEU A 58 27.13 58.81 23.54
CA LEU A 58 26.15 59.81 23.94
C LEU A 58 24.87 59.74 23.09
N VAL A 59 25.00 59.58 21.78
CA VAL A 59 23.85 59.39 20.88
C VAL A 59 23.09 58.11 21.23
N GLN A 60 23.79 57.01 21.53
CA GLN A 60 23.15 55.77 21.97
C GLN A 60 22.43 55.93 23.32
N LEU A 61 23.04 56.66 24.25
CA LEU A 61 22.48 56.93 25.57
C LEU A 61 21.19 57.77 25.46
N GLU A 62 21.20 58.85 24.68
CA GLU A 62 20.00 59.66 24.44
C GLU A 62 18.85 58.81 23.89
N ARG A 63 19.16 57.91 22.95
CA ARG A 63 18.17 56.99 22.38
C ARG A 63 17.65 56.00 23.42
N MET A 64 18.52 55.44 24.26
CA MET A 64 18.16 54.55 25.37
C MET A 64 17.29 55.26 26.42
N MET A 65 17.60 56.52 26.74
CA MET A 65 16.81 57.34 27.67
C MET A 65 15.38 57.58 27.17
N MET A 66 15.19 57.76 25.85
CA MET A 66 13.85 57.86 25.27
C MET A 66 13.03 56.58 25.51
N TYR A 67 13.65 55.41 25.30
CA TYR A 67 13.00 54.12 25.57
C TYR A 67 12.72 53.90 27.05
N GLN A 68 13.67 54.25 27.93
CA GLN A 68 13.48 54.17 29.37
C GLN A 68 12.29 55.01 29.82
N LYS A 69 12.21 56.29 29.41
CA LYS A 69 11.06 57.17 29.75
C LYS A 69 9.73 56.62 29.27
N TYR A 70 9.70 56.07 28.06
CA TYR A 70 8.49 55.42 27.54
C TYR A 70 8.07 54.24 28.41
N LEU A 71 9.04 53.39 28.78
CA LEU A 71 8.80 52.21 29.58
C LEU A 71 8.40 52.53 31.03
N GLU A 72 8.96 53.58 31.62
CA GLU A 72 8.53 54.14 32.91
C GLU A 72 7.06 54.58 32.83
N GLY A 73 6.64 55.26 31.76
CA GLY A 73 5.24 55.62 31.54
C GLY A 73 4.31 54.42 31.30
N VAL A 74 4.82 53.30 30.80
CA VAL A 74 4.08 52.03 30.74
C VAL A 74 3.96 51.43 32.14
N LEU A 75 5.03 51.46 32.94
CA LEU A 75 5.06 50.96 34.31
C LEU A 75 4.04 51.68 35.21
N GLU A 76 3.91 53.00 35.06
CA GLU A 76 2.90 53.81 35.78
C GLU A 76 1.47 53.32 35.54
N LYS A 77 1.17 52.80 34.33
CA LYS A 77 -0.15 52.27 33.98
C LYS A 77 -0.30 50.80 34.36
N ALA A 78 0.80 50.04 34.28
CA ALA A 78 0.84 48.62 34.56
C ALA A 78 1.22 48.36 36.02
N THR A 79 0.28 48.64 36.94
CA THR A 79 0.48 48.58 38.41
C THR A 79 0.91 47.21 38.95
N GLN A 80 0.85 46.17 38.13
CA GLN A 80 1.24 44.81 38.45
C GLN A 80 2.76 44.56 38.41
N PHE A 81 3.56 45.51 37.92
CA PHE A 81 5.02 45.44 37.92
C PHE A 81 5.59 46.59 38.76
N HIS A 82 6.60 46.31 39.58
CA HIS A 82 7.26 47.32 40.41
C HIS A 82 8.51 47.88 39.74
N GLU A 83 9.23 47.05 38.97
CA GLU A 83 10.42 47.48 38.25
C GLU A 83 10.29 47.27 36.75
N LEU A 84 11.02 48.08 35.98
CA LEU A 84 11.11 47.90 34.54
C LEU A 84 11.69 46.53 34.16
N HIS A 85 12.62 46.03 34.98
CA HIS A 85 13.22 44.73 34.75
C HIS A 85 12.17 43.60 34.78
N ASP A 86 11.20 43.65 35.70
CA ASP A 86 10.13 42.67 35.82
C ASP A 86 9.26 42.64 34.55
N LEU A 87 8.92 43.82 34.03
CA LEU A 87 8.16 43.97 32.79
C LEU A 87 8.91 43.35 31.60
N MET A 88 10.21 43.63 31.48
CA MET A 88 11.05 43.08 30.41
C MET A 88 11.18 41.55 30.52
N LEU A 89 11.40 41.02 31.73
CA LEU A 89 11.50 39.58 31.95
C LEU A 89 10.19 38.87 31.60
N ARG A 90 9.05 39.46 32.00
CA ARG A 90 7.74 38.94 31.67
C ARG A 90 7.49 38.97 30.17
N HIS A 91 7.83 40.07 29.48
CA HIS A 91 7.75 40.16 28.03
C HIS A 91 8.59 39.07 27.36
N ALA A 92 9.85 38.90 27.76
CA ALA A 92 10.73 37.88 27.20
C ALA A 92 10.18 36.45 27.38
N THR A 93 9.59 36.16 28.53
CA THR A 93 8.97 34.85 28.80
C THR A 93 7.71 34.65 27.94
N LEU A 94 6.86 35.67 27.83
CA LEU A 94 5.67 35.62 26.98
C LEU A 94 6.02 35.48 25.51
N GLU A 95 7.03 36.19 25.03
CA GLU A 95 7.52 36.09 23.65
C GLU A 95 8.08 34.68 23.37
N ALA A 96 8.88 34.13 24.28
CA ALA A 96 9.41 32.77 24.17
C ALA A 96 8.27 31.74 24.14
N SER A 97 7.32 31.83 25.07
CA SER A 97 6.16 30.94 25.14
C SER A 97 5.26 31.08 23.90
N GLN A 98 5.02 32.30 23.41
CA GLN A 98 4.25 32.53 22.19
C GLN A 98 4.93 31.91 20.98
N LYS A 99 6.26 32.03 20.88
CA LYS A 99 7.03 31.42 19.78
C LYS A 99 6.94 29.90 19.83
N GLU A 100 7.05 29.31 21.02
CA GLU A 100 6.92 27.87 21.22
C GLU A 100 5.50 27.38 20.89
N LEU A 101 4.47 28.06 21.39
CA LEU A 101 3.08 27.72 21.09
C LEU A 101 2.78 27.80 19.59
N LYS A 102 3.29 28.83 18.90
CA LYS A 102 3.15 28.94 17.43
C LYS A 102 3.80 27.78 16.68
N ARG A 103 4.98 27.32 17.12
CA ARG A 103 5.62 26.14 16.53
C ARG A 103 4.78 24.89 16.78
N HIS A 104 4.35 24.67 18.02
CA HIS A 104 3.54 23.53 18.39
C HIS A 104 2.23 23.48 17.60
N ILE A 105 1.57 24.63 17.38
CA ILE A 105 0.37 24.70 16.54
C ILE A 105 0.70 24.28 15.10
N ALA A 106 1.77 24.81 14.51
CA ALA A 106 2.17 24.45 13.15
C ALA A 106 2.52 22.96 13.01
N ASP A 107 3.18 22.38 14.01
CA ASP A 107 3.52 20.95 14.05
C ASP A 107 2.25 20.10 14.15
N CYS A 108 1.32 20.44 15.05
CA CYS A 108 0.03 19.76 15.16
C CYS A 108 -0.82 19.87 13.90
N GLU A 109 -0.87 21.05 13.26
CA GLU A 109 -1.56 21.24 11.99
C GLU A 109 -0.96 20.35 10.89
N GLY A 110 0.38 20.25 10.85
CA GLY A 110 1.09 19.36 9.94
C GLY A 110 0.78 17.88 10.19
N GLU A 111 0.72 17.45 11.45
CA GLU A 111 0.34 16.07 11.82
C GLU A 111 -1.12 15.76 11.50
N MET A 112 -2.04 16.68 11.80
CA MET A 112 -3.46 16.52 11.46
C MET A 112 -3.67 16.38 9.96
N GLU A 113 -2.98 17.19 9.15
CA GLU A 113 -3.09 17.13 7.70
C GLU A 113 -2.55 15.81 7.15
N LYS A 114 -1.41 15.32 7.67
CA LYS A 114 -0.89 13.98 7.33
C LYS A 114 -1.90 12.88 7.66
N LEU A 115 -2.44 12.87 8.88
CA LEU A 115 -3.41 11.87 9.31
C LEU A 115 -4.69 11.93 8.47
N ARG A 116 -5.13 13.13 8.09
CA ARG A 116 -6.29 13.35 7.21
C ARG A 116 -6.05 12.75 5.82
N GLN A 117 -4.86 12.96 5.25
CA GLN A 117 -4.47 12.38 3.96
C GLN A 117 -4.37 10.85 4.02
N GLU A 118 -3.76 10.31 5.07
CA GLU A 118 -3.68 8.86 5.30
C GLU A 118 -5.06 8.22 5.41
N LEU A 119 -5.97 8.84 6.19
CA LEU A 119 -7.35 8.38 6.32
C LEU A 119 -8.08 8.41 4.98
N GLN A 120 -7.95 9.50 4.21
CA GLN A 120 -8.58 9.60 2.90
C GLN A 120 -8.07 8.53 1.93
N GLN A 121 -6.76 8.28 1.93
CA GLN A 121 -6.15 7.24 1.11
C GLN A 121 -6.62 5.85 1.54
N TYR A 122 -6.69 5.59 2.85
CA TYR A 122 -7.22 4.33 3.39
C TYR A 122 -8.66 4.10 2.97
N LEU A 123 -9.53 5.10 3.12
CA LEU A 123 -10.95 5.01 2.71
C LEU A 123 -11.09 4.72 1.21
N LYS A 124 -10.31 5.41 0.38
CA LYS A 124 -10.29 5.17 -1.08
C LYS A 124 -9.85 3.74 -1.41
N ASN A 125 -8.77 3.27 -0.79
CA ASN A 125 -8.25 1.92 -0.99
C ASN A 125 -9.25 0.86 -0.53
N SER A 126 -9.89 1.08 0.63
CA SER A 126 -10.90 0.18 1.18
C SER A 126 -12.14 0.11 0.27
N ALA A 127 -12.64 1.26 -0.21
CA ALA A 127 -13.75 1.31 -1.15
C ALA A 127 -13.43 0.55 -2.46
N ASN A 128 -12.23 0.75 -3.01
CA ASN A 128 -11.77 0.00 -4.18
C ASN A 128 -11.70 -1.51 -3.91
N ASN A 129 -11.16 -1.92 -2.76
CA ASN A 129 -11.10 -3.34 -2.40
C ASN A 129 -12.49 -3.96 -2.26
N ILE A 130 -13.44 -3.24 -1.66
CA ILE A 130 -14.84 -3.68 -1.56
C ILE A 130 -15.44 -3.87 -2.96
N LEU A 131 -15.19 -2.95 -3.90
CA LEU A 131 -15.67 -3.08 -5.28
C LEU A 131 -15.06 -4.30 -5.98
N THR A 132 -13.75 -4.51 -5.85
CA THR A 132 -13.06 -5.67 -6.42
C THR A 132 -13.62 -6.98 -5.86
N LEU A 133 -13.75 -7.08 -4.53
CA LEU A 133 -14.31 -8.28 -3.89
C LEU A 133 -15.77 -8.53 -4.30
N ASN A 134 -16.58 -7.48 -4.45
CA ASN A 134 -17.95 -7.63 -4.95
C ASN A 134 -17.99 -8.16 -6.39
N ASN A 135 -17.08 -7.70 -7.25
CA ASN A 135 -16.96 -8.23 -8.61
C ASN A 135 -16.57 -9.72 -8.59
N ASP A 136 -15.59 -10.09 -7.75
CA ASP A 136 -15.15 -11.49 -7.60
C ASP A 136 -16.28 -12.40 -7.09
N VAL A 137 -17.06 -11.92 -6.10
CA VAL A 137 -18.25 -12.62 -5.60
C VAL A 137 -19.28 -12.81 -6.70
N SER A 138 -19.54 -11.78 -7.51
CA SER A 138 -20.48 -11.85 -8.63
C SER A 138 -20.04 -12.89 -9.68
N ILE A 139 -18.78 -12.85 -10.09
CA ILE A 139 -18.19 -13.81 -11.04
C ILE A 139 -18.29 -15.23 -10.49
N THR A 140 -17.89 -15.42 -9.24
CA THR A 140 -17.92 -16.74 -8.59
C THR A 140 -19.34 -17.28 -8.47
N ARG A 141 -20.32 -16.44 -8.13
CA ARG A 141 -21.75 -16.82 -8.12
C ARG A 141 -22.23 -17.24 -9.49
N GLN A 142 -21.87 -16.51 -10.55
CA GLN A 142 -22.26 -16.86 -11.91
C GLN A 142 -21.68 -18.22 -12.34
N ILE A 143 -20.41 -18.48 -12.01
CA ILE A 143 -19.76 -19.77 -12.28
C ILE A 143 -20.46 -20.88 -11.50
N TYR A 144 -20.74 -20.66 -10.22
CA TYR A 144 -21.44 -21.61 -9.37
C TYR A 144 -22.82 -21.97 -9.93
N GLU A 145 -23.65 -20.98 -10.26
CA GLU A 145 -24.99 -21.21 -10.83
C GLU A 145 -24.92 -21.99 -12.15
N ARG A 146 -23.96 -21.65 -13.03
CA ARG A 146 -23.74 -22.40 -14.28
C ARG A 146 -23.41 -23.86 -14.00
N LYS A 147 -22.51 -24.13 -13.05
CA LYS A 147 -22.14 -25.50 -12.66
C LYS A 147 -23.30 -26.23 -12.03
N ARG A 148 -24.09 -25.57 -11.17
CA ARG A 148 -25.29 -26.15 -10.55
C ARG A 148 -26.30 -26.60 -11.59
N LEU A 149 -26.57 -25.76 -12.60
CA LEU A 149 -27.46 -26.10 -13.71
C LEU A 149 -26.93 -27.28 -14.53
N GLN A 150 -25.63 -27.27 -14.89
CA GLN A 150 -25.01 -28.39 -15.60
C GLN A 150 -25.12 -29.71 -14.82
N THR A 151 -24.90 -29.70 -13.52
CA THR A 151 -25.05 -30.88 -12.66
C THR A 151 -26.49 -31.36 -12.61
N ALA A 152 -27.47 -30.45 -12.52
CA ALA A 152 -28.88 -30.81 -12.52
C ALA A 152 -29.32 -31.46 -13.85
N ASP A 153 -28.87 -30.92 -14.98
CA ASP A 153 -29.14 -31.51 -16.31
C ASP A 153 -28.52 -32.90 -16.46
N LEU A 154 -27.26 -33.07 -16.02
CA LEU A 154 -26.60 -34.38 -16.02
C LEU A 154 -27.33 -35.38 -15.13
N GLN A 155 -27.79 -34.97 -13.95
CA GLN A 155 -28.55 -35.83 -13.05
C GLN A 155 -29.86 -36.28 -13.70
N LYS A 156 -30.60 -35.36 -14.33
CA LYS A 156 -31.81 -35.69 -15.06
C LYS A 156 -31.57 -36.68 -16.19
N ASN A 157 -30.46 -36.52 -16.93
CA ASN A 157 -30.08 -37.46 -17.99
C ASN A 157 -29.76 -38.85 -17.43
N ILE A 158 -29.02 -38.93 -16.31
CA ILE A 158 -28.74 -40.19 -15.61
C ILE A 158 -30.03 -40.85 -15.16
N ASP A 159 -30.94 -40.13 -14.53
CA ASP A 159 -32.22 -40.67 -14.03
C ASP A 159 -33.05 -41.25 -15.19
N SER A 160 -33.14 -40.54 -16.32
CA SER A 160 -33.84 -41.03 -17.52
C SER A 160 -33.19 -42.27 -18.14
N MET A 161 -31.85 -42.33 -18.16
CA MET A 161 -31.13 -43.52 -18.62
C MET A 161 -31.36 -44.71 -17.69
N LEU A 162 -31.36 -44.49 -16.37
CA LEU A 162 -31.64 -45.53 -15.38
C LEU A 162 -33.06 -46.04 -15.51
N GLU A 163 -34.05 -45.16 -15.66
CA GLU A 163 -35.45 -45.53 -15.87
C GLU A 163 -35.63 -46.36 -17.14
N THR A 164 -35.01 -45.93 -18.25
CA THR A 164 -35.03 -46.68 -19.51
C THR A 164 -34.35 -48.04 -19.37
N SER A 165 -33.21 -48.11 -18.67
CA SER A 165 -32.50 -49.36 -18.41
C SER A 165 -33.31 -50.33 -17.54
N ALA A 166 -33.97 -49.82 -16.49
CA ALA A 166 -34.86 -50.58 -15.63
C ALA A 166 -36.07 -51.12 -16.42
N ALA A 167 -36.69 -50.30 -17.25
CA ALA A 167 -37.79 -50.72 -18.11
C ALA A 167 -37.36 -51.81 -19.11
N ARG A 168 -36.19 -51.68 -19.74
CA ARG A 168 -35.64 -52.73 -20.63
C ARG A 168 -35.32 -54.02 -19.87
N THR A 169 -34.75 -53.90 -18.68
CA THR A 169 -34.44 -55.06 -17.82
C THR A 169 -35.71 -55.79 -17.40
N LEU A 170 -36.76 -55.07 -17.04
CA LEU A 170 -38.07 -55.63 -16.73
C LEU A 170 -38.72 -56.30 -17.94
N ALA A 171 -38.71 -55.65 -19.11
CA ALA A 171 -39.24 -56.26 -20.33
C ALA A 171 -38.49 -57.55 -20.69
N ARG A 172 -37.16 -57.56 -20.55
CA ARG A 172 -36.33 -58.75 -20.75
C ARG A 172 -36.73 -59.86 -19.79
N SER A 173 -36.87 -59.58 -18.49
CA SER A 173 -37.23 -60.59 -17.50
C SER A 173 -38.65 -61.15 -17.73
N GLN A 174 -39.60 -60.30 -18.13
CA GLN A 174 -40.95 -60.73 -18.51
C GLN A 174 -40.94 -61.67 -19.72
N VAL A 175 -40.16 -61.36 -20.76
CA VAL A 175 -40.00 -62.24 -21.93
C VAL A 175 -39.37 -63.58 -21.53
N CYS A 176 -38.32 -63.57 -20.70
CA CYS A 176 -37.70 -64.80 -20.21
C CYS A 176 -38.71 -65.67 -19.46
N MET A 177 -39.43 -65.09 -18.49
CA MET A 177 -40.46 -65.81 -17.72
C MET A 177 -41.59 -66.33 -18.60
N ALA A 178 -42.04 -65.56 -19.59
CA ALA A 178 -43.08 -66.01 -20.52
C ALA A 178 -42.61 -67.20 -21.38
N ALA A 179 -41.36 -67.15 -21.87
CA ALA A 179 -40.74 -68.24 -22.63
C ALA A 179 -40.60 -69.51 -21.78
N GLU A 180 -40.13 -69.40 -20.54
CA GLU A 180 -40.04 -70.51 -19.59
C GLU A 180 -41.41 -71.11 -19.28
N ASN A 181 -42.41 -70.25 -19.03
CA ASN A 181 -43.79 -70.69 -18.78
C ASN A 181 -44.39 -71.41 -19.99
N LEU A 182 -44.13 -70.93 -21.21
CA LEU A 182 -44.60 -71.56 -22.44
C LEU A 182 -43.93 -72.92 -22.66
N PHE A 183 -42.60 -72.97 -22.50
CA PHE A 183 -41.84 -74.21 -22.57
C PHE A 183 -42.32 -75.24 -21.56
N TYR A 184 -42.53 -74.85 -20.30
CA TYR A 184 -43.04 -75.73 -19.25
C TYR A 184 -44.41 -76.33 -19.59
N ARG A 185 -45.30 -75.56 -20.23
CA ARG A 185 -46.61 -76.05 -20.69
C ARG A 185 -46.47 -77.09 -21.81
N ILE A 186 -45.55 -76.87 -22.74
CA ILE A 186 -45.28 -77.80 -23.83
C ILE A 186 -44.61 -79.07 -23.32
N ASP A 187 -43.61 -78.95 -22.46
CA ASP A 187 -42.93 -80.09 -21.84
C ASP A 187 -43.94 -80.99 -21.11
N LYS A 188 -44.91 -80.39 -20.40
CA LYS A 188 -46.02 -81.13 -19.79
C LYS A 188 -46.97 -81.82 -20.77
N ALA A 189 -47.20 -81.24 -21.95
CA ALA A 189 -48.14 -81.75 -22.94
C ALA A 189 -47.49 -82.71 -23.95
N SER A 190 -46.17 -82.64 -24.08
CA SER A 190 -45.35 -83.44 -24.97
C SER A 190 -45.03 -84.79 -24.32
N ILE A 191 -45.13 -85.87 -25.10
CA ILE A 191 -44.64 -87.19 -24.69
C ILE A 191 -43.11 -87.25 -24.82
N ILE A 192 -42.53 -86.37 -25.64
CA ILE A 192 -41.09 -86.26 -25.87
C ILE A 192 -40.53 -85.27 -24.84
N ALA A 193 -39.69 -85.77 -23.93
CA ALA A 193 -38.98 -84.95 -22.97
C ALA A 193 -37.96 -84.05 -23.69
N ARG A 194 -38.02 -82.74 -23.42
CA ARG A 194 -37.08 -81.76 -23.98
C ARG A 194 -36.25 -81.17 -22.84
N PRO A 195 -34.93 -81.03 -22.99
CA PRO A 195 -34.11 -80.43 -21.94
C PRO A 195 -34.41 -78.94 -21.83
N VAL A 196 -34.84 -78.48 -20.65
CA VAL A 196 -34.98 -77.05 -20.32
C VAL A 196 -33.66 -76.35 -20.68
N GLN A 197 -33.72 -75.35 -21.54
CA GLN A 197 -32.56 -74.54 -21.88
C GLN A 197 -32.55 -73.28 -21.01
N ASP A 198 -31.36 -72.87 -20.59
CA ASP A 198 -31.14 -71.59 -19.86
C ASP A 198 -31.30 -70.36 -20.78
N ASN A 199 -31.47 -70.58 -22.09
CA ASN A 199 -31.69 -69.53 -23.08
C ASN A 199 -33.17 -69.44 -23.47
N PRO A 200 -33.85 -68.30 -23.19
CA PRO A 200 -35.25 -68.08 -23.52
C PRO A 200 -35.58 -68.26 -25.01
N ILE A 201 -34.66 -67.88 -25.89
CA ILE A 201 -34.87 -67.99 -27.35
C ILE A 201 -34.96 -69.46 -27.74
N LYS A 202 -34.07 -70.30 -27.20
CA LYS A 202 -34.11 -71.74 -27.47
C LYS A 202 -35.39 -72.38 -26.93
N ASN A 203 -35.87 -71.94 -25.77
CA ASN A 203 -37.15 -72.38 -25.22
C ASN A 203 -38.33 -72.01 -26.13
N LEU A 204 -38.29 -70.81 -26.74
CA LEU A 204 -39.27 -70.37 -27.73
C LEU A 204 -39.17 -71.12 -29.07
N ASP A 205 -37.96 -71.43 -29.55
CA ASP A 205 -37.76 -72.21 -30.77
C ASP A 205 -38.36 -73.62 -30.62
N MET A 206 -38.08 -74.27 -29.48
CA MET A 206 -38.70 -75.56 -29.17
C MET A 206 -40.22 -75.48 -29.07
N ALA A 207 -40.74 -74.35 -28.57
CA ALA A 207 -42.17 -74.11 -28.51
C ALA A 207 -42.77 -73.91 -29.91
N ALA A 208 -42.09 -73.17 -30.79
CA ALA A 208 -42.49 -72.98 -32.16
C ALA A 208 -42.56 -74.32 -32.89
N ASP A 209 -41.51 -75.15 -32.81
CA ASP A 209 -41.46 -76.48 -33.42
C ASP A 209 -42.64 -77.35 -32.99
N PHE A 210 -42.89 -77.43 -31.68
CA PHE A 210 -44.00 -78.21 -31.14
C PHE A 210 -45.37 -77.72 -31.65
N ILE A 211 -45.58 -76.40 -31.67
CA ILE A 211 -46.83 -75.81 -32.16
C ILE A 211 -47.00 -76.06 -33.66
N THR A 212 -45.93 -75.94 -34.46
CA THR A 212 -45.98 -76.22 -35.89
C THR A 212 -46.26 -77.68 -36.19
N ASP A 213 -45.64 -78.60 -35.44
CA ASP A 213 -45.90 -80.04 -35.56
C ASP A 213 -47.36 -80.34 -35.22
N LEU A 214 -47.87 -79.78 -34.12
CA LEU A 214 -49.25 -79.95 -33.70
C LEU A 214 -50.23 -79.39 -34.75
N ALA A 215 -49.95 -78.22 -35.31
CA ALA A 215 -50.76 -77.61 -36.37
C ALA A 215 -50.75 -78.44 -37.66
N PHE A 216 -49.60 -79.00 -38.03
CA PHE A 216 -49.48 -79.91 -39.16
C PHE A 216 -50.32 -81.18 -38.96
N ILE A 217 -50.19 -81.82 -37.78
CA ILE A 217 -50.98 -82.99 -37.41
C ILE A 217 -52.48 -82.66 -37.44
N GLN A 218 -52.89 -81.52 -36.88
CA GLN A 218 -54.29 -81.11 -36.88
C GLN A 218 -54.83 -80.89 -38.30
N LYS A 219 -54.04 -80.27 -39.19
CA LYS A 219 -54.40 -80.06 -40.59
C LYS A 219 -54.52 -81.38 -41.35
N ALA A 220 -53.56 -82.29 -41.16
CA ALA A 220 -53.60 -83.63 -41.74
C ALA A 220 -54.83 -84.41 -41.27
N TYR A 221 -55.13 -84.38 -39.97
CA TYR A 221 -56.31 -85.02 -39.38
C TYR A 221 -57.62 -84.46 -39.94
N ARG A 222 -57.72 -83.13 -40.11
CA ARG A 222 -58.88 -82.50 -40.76
C ARG A 222 -59.04 -82.91 -42.22
N LEU A 223 -57.94 -83.03 -42.96
CA LEU A 223 -57.95 -83.50 -44.35
C LEU A 223 -58.40 -84.97 -44.45
N GLU A 224 -57.99 -85.83 -43.53
CA GLU A 224 -58.48 -87.21 -43.47
C GLU A 224 -59.96 -87.30 -43.11
N LEU A 225 -60.44 -86.46 -42.18
CA LEU A 225 -61.86 -86.35 -41.86
C LEU A 225 -62.68 -85.90 -43.07
N ALA A 226 -62.18 -84.92 -43.83
CA ALA A 226 -62.84 -84.46 -45.06
C ALA A 226 -62.90 -85.54 -46.14
N LYS A 227 -61.84 -86.35 -46.30
CA LYS A 227 -61.83 -87.53 -47.20
C LYS A 227 -62.84 -88.61 -46.78
N LYS A 228 -63.10 -88.76 -45.48
CA LYS A 228 -64.13 -89.68 -44.96
C LYS A 228 -65.57 -89.16 -45.16
N GLN A 229 -65.76 -87.87 -45.46
CA GLN A 229 -67.08 -87.24 -45.64
C GLN A 229 -67.50 -87.05 -47.09
N THR A 230 -66.61 -87.27 -48.07
CA THR A 230 -66.99 -87.36 -49.50
C THR A 230 -67.45 -88.77 -49.86
N PRO A 231 -68.71 -88.98 -50.31
CA PRO A 231 -69.20 -90.30 -50.67
C PRO A 231 -68.57 -90.78 -51.99
N THR A 232 -68.06 -92.00 -52.00
CA THR A 232 -67.59 -92.73 -53.17
C THR A 232 -68.74 -92.89 -54.20
N PRO A 233 -68.56 -92.56 -55.50
CA PRO A 233 -69.50 -92.95 -56.52
C PRO A 233 -69.38 -94.46 -56.78
N ARG A 234 -70.51 -95.17 -56.73
CA ARG A 234 -70.63 -96.58 -57.14
C ARG A 234 -70.27 -96.73 -58.62
N GLY A 235 -69.51 -97.76 -58.94
CA GLY A 235 -69.37 -98.25 -60.31
C GLY A 235 -68.86 -99.69 -60.32
N GLY A 236 -69.67 -100.58 -60.90
CA GLY A 236 -69.27 -101.92 -61.38
C GLY A 236 -69.62 -103.06 -60.45
#